data_AF-L0BXL4-F1
#
_entry.id   AF-L0BXL4-F1
#
_cell.length_a   1.000
_cell.length_b   1.000
_cell.length_c   1.000
_cell.angle_alpha   90.00
_cell.angle_beta   90.00
_cell.angle_gamma   90.00
#
_symmetry.space_group_name_H-M   'P 1'
#
loop_
_entity.id
_entity.type
_entity.pdbx_description
1 polymer ?
#
loop_
_entity_poly.entity_id
_entity_poly.type
_entity_poly.pdbx_seq_one_letter_code
_entity_poly.pdbx_strand_id
1 'polypeptide(L)'
;MKWGENLVDLGHARLEQVMLDRFNDKVTRPVNEWWETQAPLCGYMQCNQRFRNDPQGRERFALLWDEDEMKFKFYDLETEPWKNVTVRFEYINFECGKDIGPWSRSSYFEMLGEVASQRAMELEDCARRFGCVDLPKGKKWKYHELYGFTSSE
;
A
#
# COMPACT_ATOMS: atom_id res chain seq x y z
N MET A 1 -12.47 -5.43 36.58
CA MET A 1 -11.57 -6.04 35.58
C MET A 1 -10.34 -5.15 35.50
N LYS A 2 -9.16 -5.65 35.85
CA LYS A 2 -7.91 -4.87 35.71
C LYS A 2 -7.52 -4.94 34.24
N TRP A 3 -7.73 -3.86 33.51
CA TRP A 3 -7.27 -3.73 32.13
C TRP A 3 -5.77 -3.41 32.15
N GLY A 4 -4.93 -4.17 31.45
CA GLY A 4 -3.52 -3.79 31.24
C GLY A 4 -2.46 -4.87 31.45
N GLU A 5 -2.81 -6.11 31.80
CA GLU A 5 -1.83 -7.20 31.99
C GLU A 5 -1.70 -8.11 30.74
N ASN A 6 -2.60 -7.98 29.75
CA ASN A 6 -2.61 -8.80 28.53
C ASN A 6 -2.93 -7.94 27.28
N LEU A 7 -2.26 -8.22 26.16
CA LEU A 7 -2.54 -7.60 24.85
C LEU A 7 -3.96 -7.90 24.37
N VAL A 8 -4.49 -9.08 24.71
CA VAL A 8 -5.87 -9.48 24.35
C VAL A 8 -6.90 -8.58 25.05
N ASP A 9 -6.66 -8.24 26.32
CA ASP A 9 -7.54 -7.36 27.08
C ASP A 9 -7.58 -5.94 26.52
N LEU A 10 -6.46 -5.45 25.99
CA LEU A 10 -6.41 -4.17 25.28
C LEU A 10 -7.28 -4.18 24.02
N GLY A 11 -7.22 -5.27 23.25
CA GLY A 11 -8.06 -5.47 22.07
C GLY A 11 -9.56 -5.48 22.42
N HIS A 12 -9.95 -6.21 23.46
CA HIS A 12 -11.33 -6.24 23.95
C HIS A 12 -11.79 -4.89 24.48
N ALA A 13 -10.98 -4.19 25.28
CA ALA A 13 -11.30 -2.85 25.77
C ALA A 13 -11.54 -1.88 24.60
N ARG A 14 -10.68 -1.92 23.58
CA ARG A 14 -10.79 -1.06 22.40
C ARG A 14 -12.05 -1.36 21.59
N LEU A 15 -12.39 -2.64 21.41
CA LEU A 15 -13.60 -3.05 20.72
C LEU A 15 -14.86 -2.62 21.47
N GLU A 16 -14.92 -2.85 22.79
CA GLU A 16 -16.04 -2.41 23.62
C GLU A 16 -16.23 -0.89 23.57
N GLN A 17 -15.13 -0.13 23.59
CA GLN A 17 -15.16 1.33 23.47
C GLN A 17 -15.75 1.80 22.14
N VAL A 18 -15.33 1.21 21.03
CA VAL A 18 -15.75 1.66 19.68
C VAL A 18 -17.18 1.20 19.34
N MET A 19 -17.55 -0.03 19.75
CA MET A 19 -18.80 -0.64 19.32
C MET A 19 -19.99 -0.35 20.25
N LEU A 20 -19.75 -0.16 21.56
CA LEU A 20 -20.81 -0.12 22.58
C LEU A 20 -20.84 1.18 23.39
N ASP A 21 -20.00 2.17 23.07
CA ASP A 21 -19.87 3.45 23.80
C ASP A 21 -19.64 3.31 25.32
N ARG A 22 -19.02 2.21 25.73
CA ARG A 22 -19.01 1.82 27.16
C ARG A 22 -18.27 2.79 28.08
N PHE A 23 -17.42 3.65 27.50
CA PHE A 23 -16.52 4.53 28.25
C PHE A 23 -16.83 6.02 28.08
N ASN A 24 -17.85 6.40 27.29
CA ASN A 24 -18.23 7.79 26.99
C ASN A 24 -17.00 8.69 26.75
N ASP A 25 -16.07 8.17 25.94
CA ASP A 25 -14.77 8.80 25.71
C ASP A 25 -14.85 9.69 24.47
N LYS A 26 -14.46 10.96 24.60
CA LYS A 26 -14.60 11.97 23.55
C LYS A 26 -13.68 11.74 22.35
N VAL A 27 -12.73 10.80 22.46
CA VAL A 27 -11.73 10.51 21.42
C VAL A 27 -12.31 9.75 20.24
N THR A 28 -13.31 8.89 20.46
CA THR A 28 -13.95 8.11 19.39
C THR A 28 -15.45 8.10 19.54
N ARG A 29 -16.15 8.60 18.51
CA ARG A 29 -17.60 8.48 18.38
C ARG A 29 -17.98 7.00 18.29
N PRO A 30 -19.03 6.53 18.98
CA PRO A 30 -19.46 5.16 18.85
C PRO A 30 -20.16 4.93 17.50
N VAL A 31 -20.08 3.71 16.99
CA VAL A 31 -20.62 3.36 15.66
C VAL A 31 -22.16 3.45 15.62
N ASN A 32 -22.82 3.28 16.76
CA ASN A 32 -24.28 3.33 16.87
C ASN A 32 -24.89 4.68 16.47
N GLU A 33 -24.14 5.79 16.57
CA GLU A 33 -24.57 7.09 16.06
C GLU A 33 -24.98 7.02 14.56
N TRP A 34 -24.45 6.07 13.79
CA TRP A 34 -24.82 5.87 12.39
C TRP A 34 -26.31 5.52 12.18
N TRP A 35 -26.93 4.73 13.06
CA TRP A 35 -28.33 4.31 12.93
C TRP A 35 -29.25 4.92 13.98
N GLU A 36 -28.72 5.43 15.09
CA GLU A 36 -29.50 6.11 16.13
C GLU A 36 -29.75 7.60 15.82
N THR A 37 -29.02 8.17 14.85
CA THR A 37 -29.13 9.58 14.47
C THR A 37 -29.34 9.75 12.96
N GLN A 38 -29.50 11.00 12.53
CA GLN A 38 -29.52 11.38 11.13
C GLN A 38 -28.12 11.51 10.51
N ALA A 39 -27.08 10.95 11.13
CA ALA A 39 -25.72 10.94 10.61
C ALA A 39 -25.60 10.51 9.13
N PRO A 40 -26.40 9.55 8.61
CA PRO A 40 -26.34 9.18 7.19
C PRO A 40 -26.82 10.27 6.22
N LEU A 41 -27.54 11.29 6.70
CA LEU A 41 -27.98 12.43 5.87
C LEU A 41 -26.82 13.38 5.53
N CYS A 42 -25.65 13.23 6.17
CA CYS A 42 -24.47 14.03 5.88
C CYS A 42 -23.18 13.18 5.92
N GLY A 43 -22.05 13.80 5.59
CA GLY A 43 -20.74 13.16 5.63
C GLY A 43 -20.03 13.25 6.99
N TYR A 44 -20.71 13.68 8.05
CA TYR A 44 -20.06 14.03 9.33
C TYR A 44 -19.29 12.86 9.95
N MET A 45 -19.88 11.67 10.00
CA MET A 45 -19.23 10.47 10.53
C MET A 45 -18.03 10.06 9.67
N GLN A 46 -18.17 10.10 8.35
CA GLN A 46 -17.12 9.74 7.39
C GLN A 46 -15.94 10.71 7.48
N CYS A 47 -16.18 12.00 7.77
CA CYS A 47 -15.14 13.01 7.95
C CYS A 47 -14.34 12.84 9.24
N ASN A 48 -14.99 12.43 10.34
CA ASN A 48 -14.37 12.24 11.66
C ASN A 48 -13.78 10.83 11.85
N GLN A 49 -14.39 9.82 11.25
CA GLN A 49 -13.99 8.41 11.30
C GLN A 49 -13.67 7.92 9.89
N ARG A 50 -12.64 8.53 9.30
CA ARG A 50 -12.25 8.25 7.92
C ARG A 50 -11.81 6.80 7.76
N PHE A 51 -12.43 6.10 6.81
CA PHE A 51 -11.97 4.79 6.40
C PHE A 51 -10.57 4.88 5.81
N ARG A 52 -9.67 4.01 6.25
CA ARG A 52 -8.23 4.02 5.89
C ARG A 52 -7.60 5.41 6.09
N ASN A 53 -7.84 6.01 7.27
CA ASN A 53 -7.20 7.27 7.63
C ASN A 53 -5.67 7.15 7.53
N ASP A 54 -5.12 7.72 6.45
CA ASP A 54 -3.70 7.76 6.14
C ASP A 54 -3.29 9.24 5.99
N PRO A 55 -2.78 9.87 7.07
CA PRO A 55 -2.42 11.28 7.06
C PRO A 55 -1.26 11.61 6.12
N GLN A 56 -0.39 10.64 5.84
CA GLN A 56 0.75 10.80 4.94
C GLN A 56 0.31 10.66 3.48
N GLY A 57 -0.76 9.90 3.24
CA GLY A 57 -1.26 9.57 1.92
C GLY A 57 -0.37 8.57 1.19
N ARG A 58 -0.85 8.10 0.04
CA ARG A 58 -0.13 7.13 -0.81
C ARG A 58 -0.10 7.63 -2.24
N GLU A 59 1.03 7.45 -2.89
CA GLU A 59 1.26 7.65 -4.31
C GLU A 59 1.25 6.29 -5.01
N ARG A 60 0.67 6.23 -6.21
CA ARG A 60 0.57 4.99 -6.99
C ARG A 60 1.65 4.97 -8.07
N PHE A 61 2.46 3.92 -8.05
CA PHE A 61 3.59 3.77 -8.97
C PHE A 61 3.46 2.50 -9.80
N ALA A 62 4.15 2.45 -10.94
CA ALA A 62 4.38 1.24 -11.71
C ALA A 62 5.80 1.18 -12.26
N LEU A 63 6.31 -0.05 -12.40
CA LEU A 63 7.53 -0.38 -13.13
C LEU A 63 7.16 -0.62 -14.59
N LEU A 64 7.52 0.33 -15.46
CA LEU A 64 7.29 0.21 -16.90
C LEU A 64 8.61 -0.11 -17.60
N TRP A 65 8.51 -0.97 -18.62
CA TRP A 65 9.63 -1.31 -19.48
C TRP A 65 9.86 -0.18 -20.48
N ASP A 66 11.08 0.35 -20.52
CA ASP A 66 11.49 1.31 -21.54
C ASP A 66 12.23 0.56 -22.67
N GLU A 67 11.66 0.58 -23.87
CA GLU A 67 12.21 -0.11 -25.05
C GLU A 67 13.51 0.52 -25.56
N ASP A 68 13.71 1.83 -25.37
CA ASP A 68 14.89 2.55 -25.89
C ASP A 68 16.12 2.26 -25.02
N GLU A 69 15.94 2.34 -23.69
CA GLU A 69 17.04 2.15 -22.72
C GLU A 69 17.18 0.70 -22.23
N MET A 70 16.26 -0.19 -22.60
CA MET A 70 16.20 -1.60 -22.18
C MET A 70 16.28 -1.76 -20.65
N LYS A 71 15.60 -0.86 -19.93
CA LYS A 71 15.61 -0.78 -18.45
C LYS A 71 14.22 -0.46 -17.91
N PHE A 72 13.97 -0.87 -16.67
CA PHE A 72 12.78 -0.44 -15.96
C PHE A 72 12.91 0.99 -15.47
N LYS A 73 11.86 1.76 -15.71
CA LYS A 73 11.68 3.11 -15.17
C LYS A 73 10.45 3.14 -14.28
N PHE A 74 10.56 3.92 -13.20
CA PHE A 74 9.45 4.10 -12.28
C PHE A 74 8.59 5.26 -12.73
N TYR A 75 7.30 5.00 -12.89
CA TYR A 75 6.32 6.02 -13.26
C TYR A 75 5.34 6.27 -12.13
N ASP A 76 5.03 7.55 -11.92
CA ASP A 76 3.94 8.01 -11.07
C ASP A 76 2.65 8.02 -11.88
N LEU A 77 1.66 7.24 -11.42
CA LEU A 77 0.37 7.06 -12.04
C LEU A 77 -0.71 8.02 -11.50
N GLU A 78 -0.40 8.87 -10.51
CA GLU A 78 -1.37 9.84 -9.97
C GLU A 78 -1.64 11.03 -10.91
N THR A 79 -0.67 11.41 -11.75
CA THR A 79 -0.81 12.56 -12.66
C THR A 79 -0.76 12.12 -14.12
N GLU A 80 -1.70 12.62 -14.94
CA GLU A 80 -1.64 12.54 -16.39
C GLU A 80 -1.05 13.86 -16.97
N PRO A 81 -0.07 13.80 -17.88
CA PRO A 81 0.65 12.61 -18.33
C PRO A 81 1.53 12.02 -17.22
N TRP A 82 1.69 10.69 -17.21
CA TRP A 82 2.48 9.99 -16.21
C TRP A 82 3.92 10.48 -16.21
N LYS A 83 4.46 10.65 -15.01
CA LYS A 83 5.79 11.22 -14.82
C LYS A 83 6.78 10.13 -14.49
N ASN A 84 7.87 10.09 -15.25
CA ASN A 84 9.02 9.29 -14.90
C ASN A 84 9.66 9.89 -13.63
N VAL A 85 9.64 9.11 -12.55
CA VAL A 85 10.16 9.44 -11.23
C VAL A 85 11.31 8.51 -10.83
N THR A 86 12.00 7.91 -11.79
CA THR A 86 13.11 6.97 -11.56
C THR A 86 14.18 7.53 -10.61
N VAL A 87 14.41 8.84 -10.57
CA VAL A 87 15.34 9.51 -9.63
C VAL A 87 14.96 9.30 -8.15
N ARG A 88 13.70 9.01 -7.85
CA ARG A 88 13.22 8.68 -6.49
C ARG A 88 13.42 7.20 -6.14
N PHE A 89 13.89 6.39 -7.06
CA PHE A 89 14.06 4.95 -6.91
C PHE A 89 15.51 4.53 -7.12
N GLU A 90 16.02 3.73 -6.19
CA GLU A 90 17.36 3.15 -6.24
C GLU A 90 17.24 1.63 -6.37
N TYR A 91 17.87 1.05 -7.40
CA TYR A 91 17.96 -0.39 -7.52
C TYR A 91 19.03 -0.93 -6.56
N ILE A 92 18.65 -1.83 -5.66
CA ILE A 92 19.59 -2.49 -4.77
C ILE A 92 20.03 -3.80 -5.39
N ASN A 93 21.32 -4.10 -5.32
CA ASN A 93 21.84 -5.46 -5.44
C ASN A 93 22.22 -5.98 -4.06
N PHE A 94 22.00 -7.26 -3.80
CA PHE A 94 22.54 -7.92 -2.62
C PHE A 94 23.18 -9.24 -2.97
N GLU A 95 24.15 -9.63 -2.16
CA GLU A 95 24.82 -10.91 -2.28
C GLU A 95 24.24 -11.87 -1.24
N CYS A 96 23.88 -13.07 -1.67
CA CYS A 96 23.47 -14.12 -0.75
C CYS A 96 24.70 -14.71 -0.05
N GLY A 97 24.55 -15.03 1.24
CA GLY A 97 25.56 -15.80 1.96
C GLY A 97 25.72 -17.21 1.41
N LYS A 98 26.82 -17.87 1.77
CA LYS A 98 27.05 -19.27 1.41
C LYS A 98 25.88 -20.14 1.90
N ASP A 99 25.33 -20.97 1.00
CA ASP A 99 24.20 -21.88 1.23
C ASP A 99 22.83 -21.20 1.49
N ILE A 100 22.72 -19.90 1.19
CA ILE A 100 21.46 -19.16 1.25
C ILE A 100 21.09 -18.70 -0.17
N GLY A 101 19.81 -18.78 -0.53
CA GLY A 101 19.32 -18.27 -1.81
C GLY A 101 17.81 -18.12 -1.82
N PRO A 102 17.26 -17.28 -2.71
CA PRO A 102 15.82 -17.13 -2.86
C PRO A 102 15.19 -18.42 -3.39
N TRP A 103 13.98 -18.73 -2.91
CA TRP A 103 13.17 -19.80 -3.50
C TRP A 103 12.49 -19.37 -4.80
N SER A 104 12.16 -18.08 -4.92
CA SER A 104 11.61 -17.54 -6.17
C SER A 104 12.70 -17.53 -7.24
N ARG A 105 12.39 -18.13 -8.39
CA ARG A 105 13.29 -18.16 -9.55
C ARG A 105 12.86 -17.21 -10.66
N SER A 106 11.61 -16.75 -10.64
CA SER A 106 11.05 -15.93 -11.71
C SER A 106 11.32 -14.46 -11.43
N SER A 107 11.88 -13.78 -12.43
CA SER A 107 12.01 -12.32 -12.42
C SER A 107 10.65 -11.65 -12.59
N TYR A 108 10.54 -10.38 -12.19
CA TYR A 108 9.32 -9.60 -12.42
C TYR A 108 8.95 -9.56 -13.92
N PHE A 109 9.95 -9.47 -14.80
CA PHE A 109 9.77 -9.42 -16.24
C PHE A 109 9.15 -10.70 -16.81
N GLU A 110 9.68 -11.86 -16.43
CA GLU A 110 9.15 -13.15 -16.90
C GLU A 110 7.69 -13.32 -16.47
N MET A 111 7.39 -13.01 -15.21
CA MET A 111 6.03 -13.08 -14.69
C MET A 111 5.08 -12.11 -15.42
N LEU A 112 5.54 -10.89 -15.70
CA LEU A 112 4.74 -9.91 -16.40
C LEU A 112 4.49 -10.30 -17.86
N GLY A 113 5.52 -10.82 -18.55
CA GLY A 113 5.44 -11.30 -19.92
C GLY A 113 4.54 -12.52 -20.07
N GLU A 114 4.58 -13.45 -19.12
CA GLU A 114 3.65 -14.59 -19.05
C GLU A 114 2.21 -14.11 -18.92
N VAL A 115 1.93 -13.17 -18.01
CA VAL A 115 0.58 -12.62 -17.80
C VAL A 115 0.10 -11.84 -19.03
N ALA A 116 0.98 -11.05 -19.66
CA ALA A 116 0.68 -10.31 -20.88
C ALA A 116 0.31 -11.26 -22.02
N SER A 117 1.10 -12.33 -22.21
CA SER A 117 0.89 -13.34 -23.24
C SER A 117 -0.41 -14.12 -23.02
N GLN A 118 -0.68 -14.55 -21.78
CA GLN A 118 -1.91 -15.27 -21.43
C GLN A 118 -3.18 -14.44 -21.62
N ARG A 119 -3.07 -13.11 -21.49
CA ARG A 119 -4.19 -12.18 -21.62
C ARG A 119 -4.27 -11.47 -22.96
N ALA A 120 -3.35 -11.76 -23.89
CA ALA A 120 -3.21 -11.06 -25.17
C ALA A 120 -3.20 -9.53 -25.00
N MET A 121 -2.37 -9.04 -24.08
CA MET A 121 -2.21 -7.61 -23.78
C MET A 121 -0.76 -7.18 -24.06
N GLU A 122 -0.58 -5.91 -24.41
CA GLU A 122 0.75 -5.30 -24.47
C GLU A 122 1.40 -5.27 -23.09
N LEU A 123 2.73 -5.37 -23.05
CA LEU A 123 3.49 -5.48 -21.80
C LEU A 123 3.29 -4.24 -20.91
N GLU A 124 3.29 -3.05 -21.51
CA GLU A 124 3.05 -1.79 -20.81
C GLU A 124 1.63 -1.73 -20.20
N ASP A 125 0.63 -2.14 -20.97
CA ASP A 125 -0.76 -2.23 -20.51
C ASP A 125 -0.94 -3.26 -19.39
N CYS A 126 -0.20 -4.36 -19.46
CA CYS A 126 -0.15 -5.38 -18.42
C CYS A 126 0.48 -4.80 -17.14
N ALA A 127 1.62 -4.11 -17.25
CA ALA A 127 2.29 -3.46 -16.12
C ALA A 127 1.40 -2.40 -15.46
N ARG A 128 0.70 -1.60 -16.27
CA ARG A 128 -0.25 -0.59 -15.81
C ARG A 128 -1.44 -1.18 -15.06
N ARG A 129 -1.87 -2.39 -15.43
CA ARG A 129 -3.05 -3.00 -14.81
C ARG A 129 -2.71 -3.85 -13.59
N PHE A 130 -1.59 -4.56 -13.64
CA PHE A 130 -1.24 -5.60 -12.66
C PHE A 130 0.05 -5.31 -11.88
N GLY A 131 0.92 -4.44 -12.39
CA GLY A 131 2.22 -4.08 -11.80
C GLY A 131 2.20 -2.83 -10.92
N CYS A 132 1.03 -2.35 -10.51
CA CYS A 132 0.91 -1.13 -9.71
C CYS A 132 1.16 -1.38 -8.22
N VAL A 133 1.84 -0.44 -7.58
CA VAL A 133 2.10 -0.43 -6.13
C VAL A 133 1.74 0.92 -5.51
N ASP A 134 1.07 0.88 -4.36
CA ASP A 134 0.72 2.09 -3.59
C ASP A 134 1.73 2.30 -2.44
N LEU A 135 2.55 3.32 -2.53
CA LEU A 135 3.62 3.62 -1.57
C LEU A 135 3.35 4.96 -0.83
N PRO A 136 3.74 5.11 0.44
CA PRO A 136 3.64 6.37 1.16
C PRO A 136 4.24 7.57 0.41
N LYS A 137 3.56 8.73 0.45
CA LYS A 137 4.04 9.94 -0.24
C LYS A 137 5.35 10.47 0.33
N GLY A 138 6.08 11.22 -0.50
CA GLY A 138 7.22 12.04 -0.07
C GLY A 138 8.52 11.29 0.27
N LYS A 139 8.56 9.96 0.09
CA LYS A 139 9.78 9.16 0.32
C LYS A 139 10.53 8.84 -0.97
N LYS A 140 11.80 8.51 -0.81
CA LYS A 140 12.61 7.79 -1.81
C LYS A 140 12.54 6.30 -1.51
N TRP A 141 12.63 5.50 -2.56
CA TRP A 141 12.41 4.06 -2.48
C TRP A 141 13.62 3.31 -3.00
N LYS A 142 13.89 2.19 -2.37
CA LYS A 142 14.87 1.21 -2.74
C LYS A 142 14.12 -0.03 -3.21
N TYR A 143 14.43 -0.49 -4.41
CA TYR A 143 13.72 -1.60 -5.05
C TYR A 143 14.66 -2.79 -5.28
N HIS A 144 14.14 -3.98 -4.97
CA HIS A 144 14.72 -5.25 -5.38
C HIS A 144 13.58 -6.24 -5.65
N GLU A 145 13.68 -7.06 -6.69
CA GLU A 145 12.62 -8.01 -7.10
C GLU A 145 12.13 -8.91 -5.94
N LEU A 146 13.06 -9.45 -5.15
CA LEU A 146 12.76 -10.33 -4.01
C LEU A 146 12.14 -9.64 -2.78
N TYR A 147 12.49 -8.39 -2.46
CA TYR A 147 12.04 -7.70 -1.25
C TYR A 147 10.98 -6.62 -1.53
N GLY A 148 10.72 -6.34 -2.80
CA GLY A 148 9.87 -5.24 -3.23
C GLY A 148 10.49 -3.89 -2.90
N PHE A 149 9.72 -3.05 -2.21
CA PHE A 149 10.05 -1.65 -1.97
C PHE A 149 10.34 -1.39 -0.50
N THR A 150 11.46 -0.75 -0.23
CA THR A 150 11.85 -0.27 1.10
C THR A 150 12.13 1.22 1.04
N SER A 151 11.80 1.99 2.08
CA SER A 151 12.12 3.42 2.07
C SER A 151 13.62 3.60 2.24
N SER A 152 14.24 4.42 1.39
CA SER A 152 15.53 5.00 1.74
C SER A 152 15.28 6.09 2.79
N GLU A 153 15.98 6.03 3.92
CA GLU A 153 16.15 7.20 4.80
C GLU A 153 16.64 8.42 3.99
#